data_AF-A0A956LZN4-F1
#
_entry.id   AF-A0A956LZN4-F1
#
_cell.length_a   1.000
_cell.length_b   1.000
_cell.length_c   1.000
_cell.angle_alpha   90.00
_cell.angle_beta   90.00
_cell.angle_gamma   90.00
#
_symmetry.space_group_name_H-M   'P 1'
#
loop_
_entity.id
_entity.type
_entity.pdbx_description
1 polymer ?
#
loop_
_entity_poly.entity_id
_entity_poly.type
_entity_poly.pdbx_seq_one_letter_code
_entity_poly.pdbx_strand_id
1 'polypeptide(L)' 'MSGHAAGTDRAVDRLRFRSVPRGAFVNAKSIILKKRSGGRHTREELRFLIEGALAGRIAEYHLTAWMMAVFFQGM' A
#
# COMPACT_ATOMS: atom_id res chain seq x y z
N MET A 1 29.79 -22.32 22.46
CA MET A 1 29.25 -20.99 22.83
C MET A 1 28.81 -20.29 21.55
N SER A 2 27.52 -19.98 21.52
CA SER A 2 26.74 -19.05 20.69
C SER A 2 27.21 -18.59 19.30
N GLY A 3 26.28 -18.72 18.34
CA GLY A 3 26.30 -17.95 17.10
C GLY A 3 25.36 -18.46 16.02
N HIS A 4 24.10 -18.76 16.36
CA HIS A 4 23.05 -19.11 15.39
C HIS A 4 22.68 -17.83 14.60
N ALA A 5 23.47 -17.52 13.57
CA ALA A 5 23.23 -16.38 12.69
C ALA A 5 22.10 -16.71 11.71
N ALA A 6 20.96 -16.07 11.96
CA ALA A 6 19.74 -16.04 11.18
C ALA A 6 19.97 -16.02 9.65
N GLY A 7 19.68 -17.15 9.01
CA GLY A 7 19.77 -17.35 7.56
C GLY A 7 18.41 -17.58 6.90
N THR A 8 17.32 -17.12 7.48
CA THR A 8 15.96 -17.47 7.06
C THR A 8 15.09 -16.24 6.83
N ASP A 9 15.33 -15.46 5.76
CA ASP A 9 14.24 -14.66 5.17
C ASP A 9 14.46 -14.14 3.73
N ARG A 10 15.18 -14.87 2.86
CA ARG A 10 15.32 -14.47 1.43
C ARG A 10 14.35 -15.16 0.48
N ALA A 11 13.49 -16.04 1.00
CA ALA A 11 12.56 -16.85 0.20
C ALA A 11 11.16 -16.23 0.09
N VAL A 12 10.74 -15.39 1.04
CA VAL A 12 9.39 -14.78 1.04
C VAL A 12 9.23 -13.62 0.05
N ASP A 13 10.34 -12.99 -0.32
CA ASP A 13 10.34 -11.78 -1.17
C ASP A 13 10.10 -12.09 -2.67
N ARG A 14 10.32 -13.34 -3.08
CA ARG A 14 10.32 -13.73 -4.51
C ARG A 14 8.97 -14.26 -5.04
N LEU A 15 7.95 -14.40 -4.19
CA LEU A 15 6.70 -15.14 -4.52
C LEU A 15 5.42 -14.29 -4.50
N ARG A 16 5.49 -12.95 -4.47
CA ARG A 16 4.32 -12.11 -4.17
C ARG A 16 4.07 -10.97 -5.16
N PHE A 17 4.11 -11.22 -6.47
CA PHE A 17 3.38 -10.30 -7.35
C PHE A 17 2.90 -10.94 -8.64
N ARG A 18 1.66 -11.43 -8.62
CA ARG A 18 0.89 -11.59 -9.84
C ARG A 18 0.51 -10.19 -10.33
N SER A 19 0.75 -9.96 -11.61
CA SER A 19 0.55 -8.75 -12.38
C SER A 19 -0.71 -7.97 -11.95
N VAL A 20 -0.54 -6.77 -11.40
CA VAL A 20 -1.66 -5.83 -11.23
C VAL A 20 -2.23 -5.51 -12.61
N PRO A 21 -3.53 -5.71 -12.87
CA PRO A 21 -4.13 -5.44 -14.17
C PRO A 21 -3.99 -3.95 -14.53
N ARG A 22 -3.45 -3.66 -15.71
CA ARG A 22 -3.39 -2.31 -16.26
C ARG A 22 -4.79 -1.88 -16.72
N GLY A 23 -5.49 -1.13 -15.88
CA GLY A 23 -6.74 -0.44 -16.21
C GLY A 23 -6.94 0.72 -15.24
N ALA A 24 -6.72 1.95 -15.73
CA ALA A 24 -6.48 3.18 -14.96
C ALA A 24 -5.25 3.08 -14.02
N PHE A 25 -4.34 4.05 -14.06
CA PHE A 25 -3.14 4.02 -13.24
C PHE A 25 -3.50 4.18 -11.74
N VAL A 26 -3.74 3.06 -11.05
CA VAL A 26 -3.88 3.00 -9.59
C VAL A 26 -2.50 3.26 -9.00
N ASN A 27 -2.29 4.47 -8.50
CA ASN A 27 -1.10 4.85 -7.75
C ASN A 27 -1.55 5.54 -6.46
N ALA A 28 -0.69 5.58 -5.45
CA ALA A 28 -1.08 6.12 -4.14
C ALA A 28 -1.57 7.59 -4.22
N LYS A 29 -0.98 8.40 -5.11
CA LYS A 29 -1.36 9.80 -5.31
C LYS A 29 -2.79 9.95 -5.84
N SER A 30 -3.21 9.14 -6.81
CA SER A 30 -4.56 9.20 -7.36
C SER A 30 -5.62 8.80 -6.33
N ILE A 31 -5.30 7.81 -5.48
CA ILE A 31 -6.15 7.39 -4.36
C ILE A 31 -6.26 8.53 -3.32
N ILE A 32 -5.16 9.15 -2.91
CA ILE A 32 -5.18 10.29 -1.98
C ILE A 32 -6.04 11.44 -2.54
N LEU A 33 -5.85 11.79 -3.82
CA LEU A 33 -6.61 12.87 -4.46
C LEU A 33 -8.11 12.56 -4.47
N LYS A 34 -8.48 11.32 -4.82
CA LYS A 34 -9.88 10.86 -4.80
C LYS A 34 -10.49 11.01 -3.42
N LYS A 35 -9.78 10.59 -2.36
CA LYS A 35 -10.30 10.72 -0.99
C LYS A 35 -10.41 12.17 -0.55
N ARG A 36 -9.39 12.98 -0.85
CA ARG A 36 -9.35 14.42 -0.52
C ARG A 36 -10.52 15.18 -1.14
N SER A 37 -10.99 14.74 -2.31
CA SER A 37 -12.17 15.29 -2.99
C SER A 37 -13.51 14.72 -2.47
N GLY A 38 -13.52 13.96 -1.37
CA GLY A 38 -14.73 13.35 -0.81
C GLY A 38 -15.17 12.06 -1.51
N GLY A 39 -14.35 11.52 -2.42
CA GLY A 39 -14.65 10.28 -3.13
C GLY A 39 -14.51 9.05 -2.24
N ARG A 40 -15.39 8.05 -2.45
CA ARG A 40 -15.31 6.75 -1.77
C ARG A 40 -14.32 5.82 -2.45
N HIS A 41 -13.61 5.02 -1.66
CA HIS A 41 -12.73 4.00 -2.19
C HIS A 41 -13.44 2.70 -2.55
N THR A 42 -12.97 2.06 -3.62
CA THR A 42 -13.33 0.67 -3.88
C THR A 42 -12.49 -0.28 -3.02
N ARG A 43 -12.90 -1.54 -2.93
CA ARG A 43 -12.16 -2.56 -2.20
C ARG A 43 -10.76 -2.78 -2.80
N GLU A 44 -10.63 -2.67 -4.11
CA GLU A 44 -9.40 -2.84 -4.86
C GLU A 44 -8.42 -1.70 -4.58
N GLU A 45 -8.91 -0.46 -4.48
CA GLU A 45 -8.09 0.72 -4.12
C GLU A 45 -7.55 0.60 -2.69
N LEU A 46 -8.39 0.19 -1.73
CA LEU A 46 -7.95 -0.05 -0.35
C LEU A 46 -6.96 -1.22 -0.26
N ARG A 47 -7.21 -2.30 -1.00
CA ARG A 47 -6.29 -3.44 -1.08
C ARG A 47 -4.93 -3.01 -1.60
N PHE A 48 -4.89 -2.19 -2.66
CA PHE A 48 -3.65 -1.65 -3.19
C PHE A 48 -2.88 -0.84 -2.13
N LEU A 49 -3.56 0.03 -1.36
CA LEU A 49 -2.93 0.81 -0.29
C LEU A 49 -2.32 -0.11 0.78
N ILE A 50 -3.08 -1.09 1.27
CA ILE A 50 -2.68 -1.97 2.37
C ILE A 50 -1.54 -2.90 1.93
N GLU A 51 -1.70 -3.60 0.81
CA GLU A 51 -0.67 -4.51 0.28
C GLU A 51 0.58 -3.75 -0.19
N GLY A 52 0.42 -2.49 -0.61
CA GLY A 52 1.52 -1.61 -0.94
C GLY A 52 2.29 -1.13 0.28
N ALA A 53 1.59 -0.79 1.37
CA ALA A 53 2.21 -0.39 2.63
C ALA A 53 2.95 -1.56 3.30
N LEU A 54 2.32 -2.74 3.40
CA LEU A 54 2.93 -3.93 4.00
C LEU A 54 4.15 -4.44 3.23
N ALA A 55 4.19 -4.23 1.91
CA ALA A 55 5.31 -4.61 1.07
C ALA A 55 6.39 -3.52 0.93
N GLY A 56 6.26 -2.38 1.64
CA GLY A 56 7.20 -1.26 1.51
C GLY A 56 7.21 -0.57 0.14
N ARG A 57 6.21 -0.84 -0.72
CA ARG A 57 6.09 -0.26 -2.08
C ARG A 57 5.41 1.10 -2.09
N ILE A 58 4.63 1.40 -1.05
CA ILE A 58 4.04 2.72 -0.83
C ILE A 58 4.83 3.38 0.28
N ALA A 59 5.48 4.49 -0.04
CA ALA A 59 6.21 5.25 0.95
C ALA A 59 5.27 5.74 2.07
N GLU A 60 5.78 5.76 3.30
CA GLU A 60 4.99 6.08 4.49
C GLU A 60 4.29 7.44 4.39
N TYR A 61 4.90 8.42 3.73
CA TYR A 61 4.31 9.75 3.53
C TYR A 61 3.03 9.73 2.67
N HIS A 62 2.86 8.75 1.79
CA HIS A 62 1.61 8.58 1.05
C HIS A 62 0.51 8.03 1.95
N LEU A 63 0.85 7.12 2.87
CA LEU A 63 -0.11 6.59 3.82
C LEU A 63 -0.54 7.67 4.81
N THR A 64 0.38 8.49 5.32
CA THR A 64 0.03 9.63 6.20
C THR A 64 -0.83 10.66 5.48
N ALA A 65 -0.51 11.01 4.23
CA ALA A 65 -1.34 11.90 3.43
C ALA A 65 -2.76 11.33 3.19
N TRP A 66 -2.88 10.03 2.95
CA TRP A 66 -4.17 9.37 2.83
C TRP A 66 -4.96 9.38 4.14
N MET A 67 -4.31 9.08 5.27
CA MET A 67 -4.94 9.15 6.60
C MET A 67 -5.46 10.55 6.92
N MET A 68 -4.73 11.61 6.54
CA MET A 68 -5.23 12.98 6.68
C MET A 68 -6.46 13.25 5.83
N ALA A 69 -6.51 12.72 4.61
CA ALA A 69 -7.71 12.83 3.77
C ALA A 69 -8.92 12.10 4.39
N VAL A 70 -8.71 10.91 4.97
CA VAL A 70 -9.75 10.17 5.72
C VAL A 70 -10.20 10.94 6.96
N PHE A 71 -9.28 11.54 7.71
CA PHE A 71 -9.61 12.35 8.88
C PHE A 71 -10.59 13.49 8.54
N PHE A 72 -10.37 14.20 7.44
CA PHE A 72 -11.24 15.30 7.02
C PHE A 72 -12.53 14.85 6.31
N GLN A 73 -12.52 13.72 5.60
CA GLN A 73 -13.61 13.29 4.71
C GLN A 73 -14.36 12.06 5.20
N GLY A 74 -14.05 11.55 6.39
CA GLY A 74 -14.55 10.26 6.89
C GLY A 74 -14.08 9.09 6.03
N MET A 75 -14.77 7.95 6.05
CA MET A 75 -14.49 6.78 5.20
C MET A 75 -15.45 6.69 4.01
#